data_AF-A0A2T1EJE1-F1
#
_entry.id   AF-A0A2T1EJE1-F1
#
_cell.length_a   1.000
_cell.length_b   1.000
_cell.length_c   1.000
_cell.angle_alpha   90.00
_cell.angle_beta   90.00
_cell.angle_gamma   90.00
#
_symmetry.space_group_name_H-M   'P 1'
#
loop_
_entity.id
_entity.type
_entity.pdbx_description
1 polymer ?
#
loop_
_entity_poly.entity_id
_entity_poly.type
_entity_poly.pdbx_seq_one_letter_code
_entity_poly.pdbx_strand_id
1 'polypeptide(L)'
;MHVAEQKQTLAEAATEIQQLLKQLEVTNPTATEAEKIAHVNDETTPNFKRRAVGALQAGGEAAIEEFLDHPYVNVGKAIVKGWIKPE
;
A
#
# COMPACT_ATOMS: atom_id res chain seq x y z
N MET A 1 -1.83 -23.25 7.41
CA MET A 1 -0.60 -22.60 6.94
C MET A 1 -0.84 -21.25 6.25
N HIS A 2 -2.03 -20.95 5.74
CA HIS A 2 -2.29 -19.73 4.94
C HIS A 2 -2.04 -18.38 5.63
N VAL A 3 -2.15 -18.27 6.96
CA VAL A 3 -2.01 -16.96 7.65
C VAL A 3 -0.59 -16.38 7.52
N ALA A 4 0.44 -17.24 7.55
CA ALA A 4 1.83 -16.80 7.43
C ALA A 4 2.14 -16.25 6.03
N GLU A 5 1.62 -16.91 4.98
CA GLU A 5 1.79 -16.48 3.58
C GLU A 5 1.07 -15.15 3.29
N GLN A 6 -0.12 -14.94 3.88
CA GLN A 6 -0.83 -13.67 3.75
C GLN A 6 -0.10 -12.53 4.48
N LYS A 7 0.45 -12.81 5.68
CA LYS A 7 1.26 -11.81 6.40
C LYS A 7 2.52 -11.44 5.62
N GLN A 8 3.18 -12.40 4.98
CA GLN A 8 4.34 -12.13 4.13
C GLN A 8 3.94 -11.28 2.91
N THR A 9 2.87 -11.67 2.21
CA THR A 9 2.37 -10.91 1.05
C THR A 9 1.99 -9.48 1.43
N LEU A 10 1.42 -9.28 2.63
CA LEU A 10 1.11 -7.96 3.14
C LEU A 10 2.37 -7.13 3.45
N ALA A 11 3.37 -7.73 4.07
CA ALA A 11 4.65 -7.08 4.35
C ALA A 11 5.36 -6.65 3.06
N GLU A 12 5.37 -7.53 2.04
CA GLU A 12 5.90 -7.24 0.71
C GLU A 12 5.14 -6.06 0.08
N ALA A 13 3.80 -6.11 0.08
CA ALA A 13 2.98 -5.04 -0.50
C ALA A 13 3.17 -3.69 0.20
N ALA A 14 3.22 -3.68 1.53
CA ALA A 14 3.49 -2.46 2.31
C ALA A 14 4.88 -1.89 2.00
N THR A 15 5.88 -2.75 1.86
CA THR A 15 7.25 -2.36 1.53
C THR A 15 7.32 -1.70 0.15
N GLU A 16 6.68 -2.28 -0.86
CA GLU A 16 6.64 -1.70 -2.21
C GLU A 16 5.90 -0.35 -2.23
N ILE A 17 4.74 -0.24 -1.58
CA ILE A 17 4.00 1.04 -1.46
C ILE A 17 4.89 2.10 -0.82
N GLN A 18 5.58 1.75 0.28
CA GLN A 18 6.47 2.67 0.97
C GLN A 18 7.65 3.12 0.09
N GLN A 19 8.23 2.21 -0.70
CA GLN A 19 9.33 2.55 -1.61
C GLN A 19 8.88 3.55 -2.68
N LEU A 20 7.71 3.35 -3.26
CA LEU A 20 7.13 4.28 -4.24
C LEU A 20 6.87 5.66 -3.62
N LEU A 21 6.34 5.71 -2.40
CA LEU A 21 6.12 6.97 -1.69
C LEU A 21 7.44 7.68 -1.36
N LYS A 22 8.47 6.95 -0.92
CA LYS A 22 9.82 7.49 -0.68
C LYS A 22 10.43 8.04 -1.97
N GLN A 23 10.27 7.34 -3.09
CA GLN A 23 10.75 7.80 -4.39
C GLN A 23 10.06 9.10 -4.81
N LEU A 24 8.74 9.19 -4.64
CA LEU A 24 7.98 10.40 -4.92
C LEU A 24 8.41 11.56 -4.03
N GLU A 25 8.68 11.33 -2.76
CA GLU A 25 9.11 12.41 -1.85
C GLU A 25 10.48 12.99 -2.22
N VAL A 26 11.37 12.19 -2.84
CA VAL A 26 12.65 12.69 -3.35
C VAL A 26 12.47 13.64 -4.53
N THR A 27 11.50 13.37 -5.41
CA THR A 27 11.28 14.15 -6.64
C THR A 27 10.24 15.26 -6.47
N ASN A 28 9.26 15.07 -5.58
CA ASN A 28 8.18 15.98 -5.26
C ASN A 28 7.85 15.91 -3.74
N PRO A 29 8.66 16.56 -2.88
CA PRO A 29 8.45 16.53 -1.43
C PRO A 29 7.15 17.21 -0.97
N THR A 30 6.57 18.07 -1.82
CA THR A 30 5.31 18.77 -1.56
C THR A 30 4.10 18.06 -2.17
N ALA A 31 4.26 16.81 -2.65
CA ALA A 31 3.18 16.02 -3.22
C ALA A 31 2.01 15.92 -2.23
N THR A 32 0.83 16.29 -2.71
CA THR A 32 -0.43 16.13 -1.99
C THR A 32 -0.76 14.65 -1.82
N GLU A 33 -1.68 14.34 -0.90
CA GLU A 33 -2.13 12.95 -0.69
C GLU A 33 -2.71 12.34 -1.98
N ALA A 34 -3.45 13.12 -2.77
CA ALA A 34 -4.01 12.67 -4.04
C ALA A 34 -2.91 12.30 -5.06
N GLU A 35 -1.84 13.10 -5.15
CA GLU A 35 -0.70 12.81 -6.03
C GLU A 35 0.07 11.56 -5.56
N LYS A 36 0.22 11.38 -4.24
CA LYS A 36 0.80 10.16 -3.66
C LYS A 36 -0.02 8.92 -4.02
N ILE A 37 -1.34 9.00 -3.89
CA ILE A 37 -2.25 7.90 -4.25
C ILE A 37 -2.18 7.60 -5.76
N ALA A 38 -2.20 8.64 -6.61
CA ALA A 38 -2.12 8.50 -8.06
C ALA A 38 -0.79 7.85 -8.47
N HIS A 39 0.33 8.34 -7.95
CA HIS A 39 1.65 7.78 -8.24
C HIS A 39 1.75 6.29 -7.92
N VAL A 40 1.32 5.88 -6.71
CA VAL A 40 1.35 4.46 -6.35
C VAL A 40 0.39 3.65 -7.23
N ASN A 41 -0.75 4.21 -7.62
CA ASN A 41 -1.69 3.55 -8.53
C ASN A 41 -1.14 3.33 -9.94
N ASP A 42 -0.36 4.29 -10.43
CA ASP A 42 0.23 4.26 -11.77
C ASP A 42 1.44 3.32 -11.85
N GLU A 43 2.25 3.27 -10.79
CA GLU A 43 3.44 2.42 -10.71
C GLU A 43 3.13 0.96 -10.33
N THR A 44 1.92 0.67 -9.81
CA THR A 44 1.53 -0.69 -9.41
C THR A 44 0.70 -1.41 -10.47
N THR A 45 0.96 -2.71 -10.63
CA THR A 45 0.24 -3.55 -11.60
C THR A 45 -1.10 -4.09 -11.06
N PRO A 46 -2.06 -4.44 -11.92
CA PRO A 46 -3.31 -5.07 -11.49
C PRO A 46 -3.12 -6.39 -10.72
N ASN A 47 -2.04 -7.13 -10.99
CA ASN A 47 -1.73 -8.34 -10.25
C ASN A 47 -1.25 -8.05 -8.83
N PHE A 48 -0.41 -7.02 -8.68
CA PHE A 48 0.05 -6.55 -7.38
C PHE A 48 -1.14 -6.08 -6.52
N LYS A 49 -2.01 -5.22 -7.06
CA LYS A 49 -3.22 -4.72 -6.37
C LYS A 49 -4.09 -5.88 -5.86
N ARG A 50 -4.33 -6.90 -6.69
CA ARG A 50 -5.10 -8.10 -6.30
C ARG A 50 -4.46 -8.88 -5.15
N ARG A 51 -3.13 -9.09 -5.18
CA ARG A 51 -2.41 -9.77 -4.09
C ARG A 51 -2.47 -8.98 -2.79
N ALA A 52 -2.24 -7.67 -2.86
CA ALA A 52 -2.33 -6.79 -1.70
C ALA A 52 -3.74 -6.80 -1.08
N VAL A 53 -4.77 -6.67 -1.91
CA VAL A 53 -6.18 -6.75 -1.47
C VAL A 53 -6.51 -8.10 -0.82
N GLY A 54 -6.10 -9.22 -1.43
CA GLY A 54 -6.34 -10.55 -0.86
C GLY A 54 -5.66 -10.73 0.50
N ALA A 55 -4.41 -10.29 0.63
CA ALA A 55 -3.66 -10.34 1.89
C ALA A 55 -4.29 -9.46 2.97
N LEU A 56 -4.76 -8.26 2.61
CA LEU A 56 -5.48 -7.36 3.52
C LEU A 56 -6.83 -7.91 3.96
N GLN A 57 -7.59 -8.52 3.06
CA GLN A 57 -8.86 -9.17 3.43
C GLN A 57 -8.65 -10.33 4.40
N ALA A 58 -7.51 -11.02 4.32
CA ALA A 58 -7.16 -12.10 5.22
C ALA A 58 -6.52 -11.61 6.54
N GLY A 59 -5.74 -10.54 6.52
CA GLY A 59 -4.95 -10.02 7.65
C GLY A 59 -5.57 -8.84 8.39
N GLY A 60 -6.59 -8.19 7.82
CA GLY A 60 -7.22 -6.97 8.32
C GLY A 60 -6.42 -5.70 8.01
N GLU A 61 -7.10 -4.55 7.98
CA GLU A 61 -6.48 -3.24 7.68
C GLU A 61 -5.38 -2.87 8.68
N ALA A 62 -5.49 -3.26 9.95
CA ALA A 62 -4.50 -2.94 10.98
C ALA A 62 -3.13 -3.57 10.71
N ALA A 63 -3.08 -4.70 9.99
CA ALA A 63 -1.85 -5.41 9.75
C ALA A 63 -0.91 -4.68 8.76
N ILE A 64 -1.41 -3.74 7.96
CA ILE A 64 -0.55 -2.93 7.07
C ILE A 64 0.20 -1.84 7.84
N GLU A 65 -0.37 -1.39 8.96
CA GLU A 65 0.22 -0.36 9.82
C GLU A 65 1.50 -0.87 10.50
N GLU A 66 1.64 -2.18 10.69
CA GLU A 66 2.85 -2.81 11.22
C GLU A 66 4.07 -2.66 10.29
N PHE A 67 3.84 -2.43 9.00
CA PHE A 67 4.88 -2.48 7.96
C PHE A 67 5.15 -1.13 7.29
N LEU A 68 4.32 -0.12 7.54
CA LEU A 68 4.49 1.23 7.01
C LEU A 68 5.11 2.14 8.08
N ASP A 69 6.10 2.94 7.68
CA ASP A 69 6.63 4.00 8.53
C ASP A 69 5.50 5.03 8.80
N HIS A 70 5.53 5.63 9.99
CA HIS A 70 4.53 6.61 10.47
C HIS A 70 4.03 7.63 9.44
N PRO A 71 4.88 8.32 8.63
CA PRO A 71 4.39 9.29 7.65
C PRO A 71 3.57 8.67 6.51
N TYR A 72 3.72 7.37 6.22
CA TYR A 72 3.06 6.69 5.13
C TYR A 72 1.80 5.94 5.54
N VAL A 73 1.54 5.76 6.84
CA VAL A 73 0.41 4.95 7.33
C VAL A 73 -0.94 5.44 6.77
N ASN A 74 -1.22 6.75 6.87
CA ASN A 74 -2.50 7.30 6.43
C ASN A 74 -2.71 7.16 4.92
N VAL A 75 -1.72 7.59 4.14
CA VAL A 75 -1.79 7.52 2.67
C VAL A 75 -1.76 6.08 2.16
N GLY A 76 -0.95 5.21 2.78
CA GLY A 76 -0.90 3.78 2.47
C GLY A 76 -2.23 3.10 2.70
N LYS A 77 -2.92 3.40 3.82
CA LYS A 77 -4.29 2.95 4.09
C LYS A 77 -5.28 3.45 3.03
N ALA A 78 -5.19 4.71 2.63
CA ALA A 78 -6.06 5.28 1.59
C ALA A 78 -5.85 4.57 0.24
N ILE A 79 -4.60 4.33 -0.16
CA ILE A 79 -4.24 3.59 -1.39
C ILE A 79 -4.91 2.21 -1.40
N VAL A 80 -4.68 1.42 -0.36
CA VAL A 80 -5.21 0.05 -0.33
C VAL A 80 -6.73 0.01 -0.19
N LYS A 81 -7.35 0.97 0.50
CA LYS A 81 -8.81 1.12 0.56
C LYS A 81 -9.39 1.39 -0.82
N GLY A 82 -8.75 2.26 -1.61
CA GLY A 82 -9.14 2.53 -2.99
C GLY A 82 -9.09 1.27 -3.88
N TRP A 83 -8.23 0.31 -3.57
CA TRP A 83 -8.21 -0.98 -4.29
C TRP A 83 -9.31 -1.94 -3.87
N ILE A 84 -9.72 -1.92 -2.59
CA ILE A 84 -10.81 -2.76 -2.06
C ILE A 84 -12.17 -2.22 -2.52
N LYS A 85 -12.34 -0.90 -2.50
CA LYS A 85 -13.55 -0.19 -2.91
C LYS A 85 -13.18 0.85 -3.97
N PRO A 86 -12.95 0.43 -5.22
CA PRO A 86 -12.83 1.38 -6.31
C PRO A 86 -14.18 2.08 -6.48
N GLU A 87 -14.20 3.42 -6.41
CA GLU A 87 -15.39 4.22 -6.73
C GLU A 87 -15.72 4.21 -8.23
#